data_AF-A0A2T4VSZ1-F1
#
_entry.id   AF-A0A2T4VSZ1-F1
#
_cell.length_a   1.000
_cell.length_b   1.000
_cell.length_c   1.000
_cell.angle_alpha   90.00
_cell.angle_beta   90.00
_cell.angle_gamma   90.00
#
_symmetry.space_group_name_H-M   'P 1'
#
loop_
_entity.id
_entity.type
_entity.pdbx_description
1 polymer ?
#
loop_
_entity_poly.entity_id
_entity_poly.type
_entity_poly.pdbx_seq_one_letter_code
_entity_poly.pdbx_strand_id
1 'polypeptide(L)' 'MNQQQLKLDNGQRVGTNRPDLQFDYNGRRYHVEYDTPTSGRGPGHQSRTTSNDPDAETLLLIVP' A
#
# COMPACT_ATOMS: atom_id res chain seq x y z
N MET A 1 12.23 8.45 -7.90
CA MET A 1 11.21 7.47 -7.44
C MET A 1 10.31 7.14 -8.63
N ASN A 2 10.30 5.89 -9.11
CA ASN A 2 9.54 5.44 -10.28
C ASN A 2 8.17 4.78 -9.93
N GLN A 3 7.80 4.76 -8.65
CA GLN A 3 6.52 4.22 -8.20
C GLN A 3 5.68 5.30 -7.51
N GLN A 4 4.45 5.45 -8.01
CA GLN A 4 3.46 6.42 -7.53
C GLN A 4 2.25 5.66 -7.00
N GLN A 5 1.68 6.15 -5.89
CA GLN A 5 0.46 5.65 -5.31
C GLN A 5 -0.69 6.55 -5.76
N LEU A 6 -1.74 5.95 -6.32
CA LEU A 6 -2.84 6.64 -6.98
C LEU A 6 -4.16 6.10 -6.46
N LYS A 7 -5.18 6.91 -6.28
CA LYS A 7 -6.54 6.40 -6.01
C LYS A 7 -7.11 5.77 -7.28
N LEU A 8 -7.89 4.69 -7.13
CA LEU A 8 -8.47 3.97 -8.28
C LEU A 8 -9.62 4.74 -8.95
N ASP A 9 -10.41 5.47 -8.17
CA ASP A 9 -11.62 6.16 -8.60
C ASP A 9 -11.35 7.34 -9.54
N ASN A 10 -10.31 8.11 -9.28
CA ASN A 10 -10.02 9.35 -10.00
C ASN A 10 -8.54 9.51 -10.40
N GLY A 11 -7.69 8.52 -10.14
CA GLY A 11 -6.26 8.58 -10.43
C GLY A 11 -5.50 9.60 -9.59
N GLN A 12 -6.10 10.16 -8.53
CA GLN A 12 -5.47 11.16 -7.67
C GLN A 12 -4.22 10.56 -7.05
N ARG A 13 -3.08 11.23 -7.23
CA ARG A 13 -1.85 10.85 -6.58
C ARG A 13 -1.90 11.14 -5.09
N VAL A 14 -1.68 10.12 -4.28
CA VAL A 14 -1.65 10.19 -2.80
C VAL A 14 -0.24 10.08 -2.24
N GLY A 15 0.73 9.57 -3.02
CA GLY A 15 2.12 9.53 -2.57
C GLY A 15 3.09 8.78 -3.49
N THR A 16 4.25 8.45 -2.93
CA THR A 16 5.26 7.54 -3.51
C THR A 16 5.33 6.26 -2.69
N ASN A 17 5.70 5.13 -3.30
CA ASN A 17 5.63 3.76 -2.77
C ASN A 17 4.30 3.10 -3.19
N ARG A 18 4.29 2.47 -4.38
CA ARG A 18 3.07 1.81 -4.87
C ARG A 18 2.99 0.43 -4.18
N PRO A 19 1.91 0.14 -3.45
CA PRO A 19 1.75 -1.19 -2.85
C PRO A 19 1.69 -2.27 -3.92
N ASP A 20 2.04 -3.51 -3.55
CA ASP A 20 2.08 -4.64 -4.49
C ASP A 20 0.71 -4.91 -5.11
N LEU A 21 -0.33 -4.82 -4.28
CA LEU A 21 -1.72 -4.93 -4.72
C LEU A 21 -2.53 -3.76 -4.17
N GLN A 22 -3.35 -3.18 -5.03
CA GLN A 22 -4.29 -2.13 -4.70
C GLN A 22 -5.65 -2.42 -5.33
N PHE A 23 -6.72 -2.35 -4.54
CA PHE A 23 -8.09 -2.59 -4.99
C PHE A 23 -9.10 -1.88 -4.10
N ASP A 24 -10.28 -1.62 -4.66
CA ASP A 24 -11.46 -1.20 -3.90
C ASP A 24 -12.40 -2.40 -3.77
N TYR A 25 -12.89 -2.66 -2.55
CA TYR A 25 -13.85 -3.73 -2.27
C TYR A 25 -14.88 -3.24 -1.24
N ASN A 26 -16.17 -3.43 -1.54
CA ASN A 26 -17.28 -3.01 -0.68
C ASN A 26 -17.18 -1.55 -0.17
N GLY A 27 -16.76 -0.63 -1.04
CA GLY A 27 -16.65 0.80 -0.71
C GLY A 27 -15.45 1.17 0.16
N ARG A 28 -14.50 0.25 0.37
CA ARG A 28 -13.23 0.50 1.05
C ARG A 28 -12.05 0.27 0.13
N ARG A 29 -11.01 1.09 0.28
CA ARG A 29 -9.74 0.93 -0.44
C ARG A 29 -8.79 0.08 0.37
N TYR A 30 -8.09 -0.82 -0.31
CA TYR A 30 -7.10 -1.72 0.27
C TYR A 30 -5.75 -1.56 -0.41
N HIS A 31 -4.70 -1.58 0.40
CA HIS A 31 -3.31 -1.69 -0.02
C HIS A 31 -2.72 -2.95 0.62
N VAL A 32 -2.10 -3.81 -0.19
CA VAL A 32 -1.43 -5.01 0.31
C VAL A 32 0.04 -4.94 -0.05
N GLU A 33 0.88 -5.15 0.96
CA GLU A 33 2.33 -5.32 0.84
C GLU A 33 2.65 -6.77 1.20
N TYR A 34 3.38 -7.46 0.33
CA TYR A 34 3.93 -8.78 0.61
C TYR A 34 5.38 -8.62 1.03
N ASP A 35 5.73 -9.20 2.17
CA ASP A 35 7.10 -9.21 2.66
C ASP A 35 7.55 -10.62 3.04
N THR A 36 8.86 -10.79 3.19
CA THR A 36 9.45 -12.05 3.67
C THR A 36 9.90 -11.89 5.12
N PRO A 37 9.98 -12.98 5.91
CA PRO A 37 10.43 -12.91 7.31
C PRO A 37 11.79 -12.25 7.50
N THR A 38 12.66 -12.27 6.49
CA THR A 38 14.05 -11.78 6.57
C THR A 38 14.27 -10.39 5.98
N SER A 39 13.29 -9.80 5.30
CA SER A 39 13.46 -8.53 4.58
C SER A 39 13.57 -7.32 5.51
N GLY A 40 12.75 -7.28 6.57
CA GLY A 40 12.72 -6.18 7.55
C GLY A 40 12.20 -4.84 7.00
N ARG A 41 11.81 -4.78 5.72
CA ARG A 41 11.33 -3.55 5.05
C ARG A 41 9.83 -3.33 5.19
N GLY A 42 9.06 -4.40 5.39
CA GLY A 42 7.60 -4.41 5.46
C GLY A 42 7.02 -3.34 6.41
N PRO A 43 7.47 -3.23 7.67
CA PRO A 43 6.96 -2.21 8.59
C PRO A 43 7.18 -0.77 8.09
N GLY A 44 8.32 -0.51 7.45
CA GLY A 44 8.64 0.80 6.87
C GLY A 44 7.77 1.13 5.66
N HIS A 45 7.53 0.14 4.79
CA HIS A 45 6.63 0.27 3.64
C HIS A 45 5.19 0.49 4.10
N GLN A 46 4.69 -0.35 5.01
CA GLN A 46 3.33 -0.24 5.56
C GLN A 46 3.10 1.15 6.17
N SER A 47 4.01 1.64 7.00
CA SER A 47 3.91 2.98 7.62
C SER A 47 3.82 4.10 6.56
N ARG A 48 4.66 4.04 5.51
CA ARG A 48 4.63 5.03 4.43
C ARG A 48 3.35 4.95 3.60
N THR A 49 2.91 3.75 3.23
CA THR A 49 1.71 3.53 2.43
C THR A 49 0.45 4.01 3.18
N THR A 50 0.35 3.72 4.47
CA THR A 50 -0.71 4.26 5.35
C THR A 50 -0.64 5.78 5.47
N SER A 51 0.56 6.36 5.61
CA SER A 51 0.71 7.81 5.72
C SER A 51 0.31 8.55 4.44
N ASN A 52 0.52 7.95 3.27
CA ASN A 52 0.14 8.54 1.99
C ASN A 52 -1.38 8.53 1.79
N ASP A 53 -2.06 7.47 2.21
CA ASP A 53 -3.50 7.29 2.01
C ASP A 53 -4.16 6.77 3.30
N PRO A 54 -4.41 7.67 4.27
CA PRO A 54 -4.92 7.30 5.60
C PRO A 54 -6.36 6.78 5.58
N ASP A 55 -7.08 6.98 4.46
CA ASP A 55 -8.45 6.49 4.28
C ASP A 55 -8.48 5.03 3.78
N ALA A 56 -7.33 4.45 3.42
CA ALA A 56 -7.20 3.09 2.94
C ALA A 56 -6.76 2.11 4.04
N GLU A 57 -7.23 0.88 3.99
CA GLU A 57 -6.77 -0.21 4.85
C GLU A 57 -5.47 -0.81 4.27
N THR A 58 -4.38 -0.78 5.03
CA THR A 58 -3.07 -1.28 4.59
C THR A 58 -2.70 -2.57 5.31
N LEU A 59 -2.58 -3.65 4.56
CA LEU A 59 -2.26 -5.00 5.03
C LEU A 59 -0.80 -5.34 4.70
N LEU A 60 -0.04 -5.77 5.71
CA LEU A 60 1.28 -6.38 5.54
C LEU A 60 1.14 -7.90 5.68
N LEU A 61 1.42 -8.64 4.62
CA LEU A 61 1.37 -10.10 4.60
C LEU A 61 2.79 -10.67 4.55
N ILE A 62 3.16 -11.46 5.55
CA ILE A 62 4.45 -12.16 5.57
C ILE A 62 4.29 -13.50 4.84
N VAL A 63 4.99 -13.66 3.73
CA VAL A 63 4.99 -14.87 2.88
C VAL A 63 6.32 -15.63 3.08
N PRO A 64 6.29 -16.94 3.39
CA PRO A 64 7.49 -17.76 3.58
C PRO A 64 8.33 -17.96 2.30
#